data_AF-A0A7C2AYL8-F1
#
_entry.id   AF-A0A7C2AYL8-F1
#
_cell.length_a   1.000
_cell.length_b   1.000
_cell.length_c   1.000
_cell.angle_alpha   90.00
_cell.angle_beta   90.00
_cell.angle_gamma   90.00
#
_symmetry.space_group_name_H-M   'P 1'
#
loop_
_entity.id
_entity.type
_entity.pdbx_description
1 polymer ?
#
loop_
_entity_poly.entity_id
_entity_poly.type
_entity_poly.pdbx_seq_one_letter_code
_entity_poly.pdbx_strand_id
1 'polypeptide(L)'
;MKEEQIVRTSIYLPKGLFLLAKKKQINMSKMFRMFLEEMLKDDEVGILKREIEELERKLEEKKTKLALIMEEKKKRQEMEEAMMKVAEKLANYLTMRLKQWVEAFKPEDKGRIVSGAARILKLDYGVDIDVEQVQGIFEKAMSNGSVVKIEDVKHLLEGKQWRRKQS
;
A
#
# COMPACT_ATOMS: atom_id res chain seq x y z
N MET A 1 -7.88 0.31 73.61
CA MET A 1 -8.69 0.95 72.54
C MET A 1 -8.04 0.58 71.22
N LYS A 2 -8.81 0.01 70.29
CA LYS A 2 -8.31 -0.77 69.14
C LYS A 2 -7.74 0.15 68.03
N GLU A 3 -6.48 -0.07 67.67
CA GLU A 3 -5.76 0.62 66.56
C GLU A 3 -6.10 0.07 65.16
N GLU A 4 -7.06 -0.84 65.03
CA GLU A 4 -7.22 -1.70 63.83
C GLU A 4 -8.16 -1.18 62.73
N GLN A 5 -8.57 0.10 62.74
CA GLN A 5 -9.43 0.64 61.67
C GLN A 5 -8.97 2.01 61.18
N ILE A 6 -7.79 2.08 60.57
CA ILE A 6 -7.42 3.21 59.73
C ILE A 6 -7.58 2.79 58.27
N VAL A 7 -8.74 3.09 57.70
CA VAL A 7 -8.98 2.97 56.26
C VAL A 7 -8.19 4.09 55.57
N ARG A 8 -7.13 3.72 54.85
CA ARG A 8 -6.29 4.66 54.09
C ARG A 8 -6.90 4.84 52.71
N THR A 9 -7.53 5.98 52.49
CA THR A 9 -8.09 6.38 51.19
C THR A 9 -7.19 7.44 50.55
N SER A 10 -6.64 7.13 49.38
CA SER A 10 -5.86 8.09 48.58
C SER A 10 -6.82 9.06 47.89
N ILE A 11 -6.69 10.37 48.15
CA ILE A 11 -7.53 11.40 47.54
C ILE A 11 -6.63 12.35 46.74
N TYR A 12 -7.00 12.61 45.49
CA TYR A 12 -6.38 13.65 44.66
C TYR A 12 -6.79 15.03 45.18
N LEU A 13 -5.81 15.83 45.61
CA LEU A 13 -6.06 17.17 46.14
C LEU A 13 -5.62 18.24 45.11
N PRO A 14 -6.54 19.07 44.60
CA PRO A 14 -6.19 20.20 43.74
C PRO A 14 -5.24 21.19 44.44
N LYS A 15 -4.29 21.77 43.68
CA LYS A 15 -3.25 22.70 44.17
C LYS A 15 -3.78 23.85 45.05
N GLY A 16 -4.98 24.35 44.76
CA GLY A 16 -5.64 25.39 45.56
C GLY A 16 -6.03 24.94 46.98
N LEU A 17 -6.46 23.69 47.16
CA LEU A 17 -6.87 23.12 48.46
C LEU A 17 -5.67 22.89 49.38
N PHE A 18 -4.50 22.56 48.81
CA PHE A 18 -3.25 22.45 49.58
C PHE A 18 -2.84 23.78 50.22
N LEU A 19 -2.84 24.85 49.42
CA LEU A 19 -2.48 26.19 49.88
C LEU A 19 -3.44 26.68 50.97
N LEU A 20 -4.74 26.37 50.83
CA LEU A 20 -5.76 26.64 51.83
C LEU A 20 -5.55 25.87 53.14
N ALA A 21 -5.24 24.57 53.08
CA ALA A 21 -4.98 23.75 54.26
C ALA A 21 -3.74 24.23 55.05
N LYS A 22 -2.68 24.62 54.33
CA LYS A 22 -1.46 25.21 54.90
C LYS A 22 -1.76 26.56 55.58
N LYS A 23 -2.57 27.42 54.95
CA LYS A 23 -2.99 28.72 55.51
C LYS A 23 -3.85 28.58 56.77
N LYS A 24 -4.61 27.49 56.89
CA LYS A 24 -5.45 27.17 58.07
C LYS A 24 -4.75 26.33 59.14
N GLN A 25 -3.43 26.11 59.04
CA GLN A 25 -2.64 25.31 59.98
C GLN A 25 -3.17 23.88 60.22
N ILE A 26 -3.83 23.29 59.21
CA ILE A 26 -4.29 21.91 59.29
C ILE A 26 -3.06 21.00 59.33
N ASN A 27 -2.93 20.20 60.40
CA ASN A 27 -1.74 19.41 60.64
C ASN A 27 -1.71 18.18 59.72
N MET A 28 -1.12 18.34 58.55
CA MET A 28 -0.95 17.25 57.58
C MET A 28 0.31 16.44 57.89
N SER A 29 0.21 15.11 57.74
CA SER A 29 1.32 14.20 58.03
C SER A 29 2.56 14.53 57.17
N LYS A 30 3.76 14.24 57.70
CA LYS A 30 5.03 14.45 57.00
C LYS A 30 5.05 13.77 55.63
N MET A 31 4.49 12.56 55.56
CA MET A 31 4.35 11.78 54.33
C MET A 31 3.47 12.48 53.28
N PHE A 32 2.37 13.11 53.71
CA PHE A 32 1.48 13.84 52.81
C PHE A 32 2.10 15.14 52.30
N ARG A 33 2.92 15.83 53.12
CA ARG A 33 3.68 17.01 52.66
C ARG A 33 4.73 16.64 51.63
N MET A 34 5.47 15.55 51.84
CA MET A 34 6.46 15.05 50.87
C MET A 34 5.81 14.66 49.55
N PHE A 35 4.68 13.94 49.59
CA PHE A 35 3.90 13.60 48.40
C PHE A 35 3.47 14.84 47.61
N LEU A 36 3.00 15.90 48.29
CA LEU A 36 2.60 17.14 47.64
C LEU A 36 3.79 17.94 47.08
N GLU A 37 4.93 17.93 47.76
CA GLU A 37 6.17 18.53 47.25
C GLU A 37 6.72 17.77 46.04
N GLU A 38 6.54 16.45 45.98
CA GLU A 38 6.92 15.61 44.84
C GLU A 38 6.00 15.83 43.64
N MET A 39 4.67 15.88 43.83
CA MET A 39 3.72 16.24 42.77
C MET A 39 3.89 17.68 42.25
N LEU A 40 4.38 18.60 43.08
CA LEU A 40 4.64 20.00 42.68
C LEU A 40 6.01 20.18 42.00
N LYS A 41 6.91 19.18 42.07
CA LYS A 41 8.23 19.20 41.43
C LYS A 41 8.20 18.79 39.96
N ASP A 42 7.21 18.02 39.55
CA ASP A 42 6.97 17.76 38.13
C ASP A 42 6.39 19.02 37.48
N ASP A 43 7.25 19.74 36.76
CA ASP A 43 6.84 20.87 35.92
C ASP A 43 5.96 20.32 34.79
N GLU A 44 4.64 20.29 35.03
CA GLU A 44 3.62 19.85 34.07
C GLU A 44 3.84 20.50 32.70
N VAL A 45 4.31 21.76 32.65
CA VAL A 45 4.64 22.47 31.40
C VAL A 45 5.82 21.80 30.69
N GLY A 46 6.86 21.41 31.42
CA GLY A 46 8.02 20.70 30.88
C GLY A 46 7.73 19.26 30.45
N ILE A 47 6.73 18.61 31.04
CA ILE A 47 6.22 17.30 30.60
C ILE A 47 5.45 17.46 29.29
N LEU A 48 4.48 18.39 29.25
CA LEU A 48 3.67 18.65 28.06
C LEU A 48 4.51 19.12 26.87
N LYS A 49 5.57 19.93 27.09
CA LYS A 49 6.50 20.32 26.02
C LYS A 49 7.24 19.13 25.41
N ARG A 50 7.73 18.20 26.24
CA ARG A 50 8.40 16.99 25.76
C ARG A 50 7.43 16.08 24.99
N GLU A 51 6.19 15.99 25.44
CA GLU A 51 5.15 15.24 24.74
C GLU A 51 4.81 15.88 23.38
N ILE A 52 4.74 17.21 23.29
CA ILE A 52 4.57 17.94 22.03
C ILE A 52 5.75 17.64 21.08
N GLU A 53 6.99 17.77 21.55
CA GLU A 53 8.18 17.49 20.73
C GLU A 53 8.21 16.03 20.22
N GLU A 54 7.81 15.08 21.06
CA GLU A 54 7.71 13.67 20.65
C GLU A 54 6.60 13.44 19.62
N LEU A 55 5.44 14.08 19.79
CA LEU A 55 4.34 14.01 18.84
C LEU A 55 4.69 14.67 17.50
N GLU A 56 5.41 15.79 17.52
CA GLU A 56 5.93 16.44 16.31
C GLU A 56 6.90 15.55 15.56
N ARG A 57 7.83 14.88 16.26
CA ARG A 57 8.74 13.91 15.65
C ARG A 57 7.97 12.74 15.02
N LYS A 58 6.97 12.18 15.72
CA LYS A 58 6.11 11.12 15.19
C LYS A 58 5.31 11.59 13.98
N LEU A 59 4.85 12.85 13.98
CA LEU A 59 4.15 13.43 12.84
C LEU A 59 5.06 13.53 11.62
N GLU A 60 6.30 13.97 11.81
CA GLU A 60 7.27 14.09 10.73
C GLU A 60 7.62 12.72 10.14
N GLU A 61 7.88 11.72 10.98
CA GLU A 61 8.08 10.33 10.53
C GLU A 61 6.91 9.80 9.70
N LYS A 62 5.67 10.10 10.11
CA LYS A 62 4.47 9.70 9.36
C LYS A 62 4.36 10.45 8.02
N LYS A 63 4.72 11.72 7.97
CA LYS A 63 4.75 12.50 6.72
C LYS A 63 5.78 11.93 5.75
N THR A 64 6.99 11.59 6.21
CA THR A 64 8.01 10.96 5.37
C THR A 64 7.53 9.61 4.84
N LYS A 65 6.92 8.77 5.69
CA LYS A 65 6.32 7.50 5.26
C LYS A 65 5.22 7.70 4.22
N LEU A 66 4.36 8.70 4.41
CA LEU A 66 3.31 9.04 3.45
C LEU A 66 3.89 9.46 2.10
N ALA A 67 4.91 10.32 2.09
CA ALA A 67 5.59 10.76 0.87
C ALA A 67 6.18 9.57 0.09
N LEU A 68 6.83 8.63 0.79
CA LEU A 68 7.36 7.40 0.17
C LEU A 68 6.24 6.54 -0.43
N ILE A 69 5.14 6.33 0.30
CA ILE A 69 3.98 5.56 -0.19
C ILE A 69 3.37 6.24 -1.42
N MET A 70 3.27 7.57 -1.43
CA MET A 70 2.75 8.31 -2.57
C MET A 70 3.64 8.17 -3.80
N GLU A 71 4.96 8.23 -3.62
CA GLU A 71 5.90 8.05 -4.72
C GLU A 71 5.86 6.62 -5.27
N GLU A 72 5.81 5.60 -4.41
CA GLU A 72 5.62 4.21 -4.81
C GLU A 72 4.30 4.00 -5.58
N LYS A 73 3.21 4.59 -5.09
CA LYS A 73 1.90 4.52 -5.75
C LYS A 73 1.95 5.15 -7.14
N LYS A 74 2.60 6.30 -7.27
CA LYS A 74 2.79 6.97 -8.56
C LYS A 74 3.59 6.10 -9.54
N LYS A 75 4.71 5.53 -9.09
CA LYS A 75 5.53 4.60 -9.91
C LYS A 75 4.74 3.37 -10.35
N ARG A 76 3.91 2.80 -9.46
CA ARG A 76 3.02 1.67 -9.80
C ARG A 76 1.97 2.06 -10.84
N GLN A 77 1.32 3.21 -10.68
CA GLN A 77 0.35 3.71 -11.66
C GLN A 77 0.98 3.94 -13.04
N GLU A 78 2.14 4.61 -13.09
CA GLU A 78 2.88 4.82 -14.35
C GLU A 78 3.27 3.50 -15.02
N MET A 79 3.66 2.49 -14.23
CA MET A 79 3.95 1.15 -14.72
C MET A 79 2.71 0.44 -15.25
N GLU A 80 1.58 0.51 -14.54
CA GLU A 80 0.29 -0.05 -14.98
C GLU A 80 -0.19 0.59 -16.27
N GLU A 81 -0.14 1.92 -16.38
CA GLU A 81 -0.50 2.64 -17.61
C GLU A 81 0.40 2.25 -18.79
N ALA A 82 1.71 2.14 -18.57
CA ALA A 82 2.64 1.69 -19.59
C ALA A 82 2.34 0.25 -20.04
N MET A 83 2.01 -0.63 -19.09
CA MET A 83 1.62 -2.01 -19.40
C MET A 83 0.32 -2.06 -20.21
N MET A 84 -0.68 -1.27 -19.83
CA MET A 84 -1.97 -1.18 -20.55
C MET A 84 -1.78 -0.70 -22.00
N LYS A 85 -0.90 0.28 -22.24
CA LYS A 85 -0.56 0.72 -23.60
C LYS A 85 0.09 -0.39 -24.45
N VAL A 86 0.95 -1.22 -23.85
CA VAL A 86 1.54 -2.37 -24.54
C VAL A 86 0.48 -3.44 -24.80
N ALA A 87 -0.39 -3.70 -23.82
CA ALA A 87 -1.49 -4.66 -23.94
C ALA A 87 -2.45 -4.27 -25.07
N GLU A 88 -2.80 -3.00 -25.19
CA GLU A 88 -3.64 -2.47 -26.27
C GLU A 88 -2.99 -2.68 -27.65
N LYS A 89 -1.69 -2.38 -27.79
CA LYS A 89 -0.96 -2.63 -29.04
C LYS A 89 -0.94 -4.11 -29.41
N LEU A 90 -0.75 -4.99 -28.42
CA LEU A 90 -0.76 -6.44 -28.60
C LEU A 90 -2.14 -6.96 -29.02
N ALA A 91 -3.20 -6.51 -28.35
CA ALA A 91 -4.58 -6.86 -28.66
C ALA A 91 -4.95 -6.47 -30.10
N ASN A 92 -4.57 -5.25 -30.52
CA ASN A 92 -4.78 -4.78 -31.89
C ASN A 92 -4.01 -5.62 -32.91
N TYR A 93 -2.73 -5.90 -32.65
CA TYR A 93 -1.91 -6.76 -33.50
C TYR A 93 -2.51 -8.17 -33.64
N LEU A 94 -2.90 -8.79 -32.54
CA LEU A 94 -3.47 -10.13 -32.54
C LEU A 94 -4.86 -10.16 -33.18
N THR A 95 -5.67 -9.11 -33.04
CA THR A 95 -6.94 -8.97 -33.76
C THR A 95 -6.73 -8.93 -35.28
N MET A 96 -5.69 -8.22 -35.75
CA MET A 96 -5.35 -8.22 -37.18
C MET A 96 -4.92 -9.62 -37.66
N ARG A 97 -4.11 -10.34 -36.87
CA ARG A 97 -3.71 -11.72 -37.19
C ARG A 97 -4.86 -12.71 -37.12
N LEU A 98 -5.79 -12.51 -36.18
CA LEU A 98 -7.01 -13.31 -36.08
C LEU A 98 -7.85 -13.19 -37.36
N LYS A 99 -8.03 -11.98 -37.90
CA LYS A 99 -8.75 -11.80 -39.17
C LYS A 99 -8.11 -12.59 -40.30
N GLN A 100 -6.77 -12.51 -40.43
CA GLN A 100 -6.02 -13.30 -41.40
C GLN A 100 -6.21 -14.81 -41.18
N TRP A 101 -6.25 -15.25 -39.92
CA TRP A 101 -6.45 -16.65 -39.56
C TRP A 101 -7.87 -17.13 -39.88
N VAL A 102 -8.88 -16.28 -39.73
CA VAL A 102 -10.28 -16.55 -40.11
C VAL A 102 -10.43 -16.64 -41.63
N GLU A 103 -9.79 -15.73 -42.36
CA GLU A 103 -9.77 -15.69 -43.82
C GLU A 103 -8.93 -16.84 -44.44
N ALA A 104 -8.08 -17.50 -43.65
CA ALA A 104 -7.28 -18.61 -44.11
C ALA A 104 -8.13 -19.87 -44.35
N PHE A 105 -8.23 -20.27 -45.62
CA PHE A 105 -8.98 -21.46 -46.05
C PHE A 105 -8.27 -22.78 -45.73
N LYS A 106 -6.94 -22.79 -45.67
CA LYS A 106 -6.15 -24.02 -45.42
C LYS A 106 -5.67 -24.11 -43.97
N PRO A 107 -5.73 -25.30 -43.35
CA PRO A 107 -5.18 -25.53 -42.00
C PRO A 107 -3.69 -25.19 -41.88
N GLU A 108 -2.92 -25.41 -42.94
CA GLU A 108 -1.48 -25.10 -43.01
C GLU A 108 -1.22 -23.59 -42.88
N ASP A 109 -2.04 -22.77 -43.52
CA ASP A 109 -1.93 -21.31 -43.47
C ASP A 109 -2.34 -20.79 -42.10
N LYS A 110 -3.36 -21.40 -41.49
CA LYS A 110 -3.72 -21.15 -40.08
C LYS A 110 -2.53 -21.40 -39.14
N GLY A 111 -1.84 -22.53 -39.28
CA GLY A 111 -0.64 -22.83 -38.51
C GLY A 111 0.51 -21.84 -38.73
N ARG A 112 0.71 -21.38 -39.97
CA ARG A 112 1.71 -20.34 -40.31
C ARG A 112 1.39 -18.99 -39.67
N ILE A 113 0.13 -18.60 -39.61
CA ILE A 113 -0.30 -17.33 -39.01
C ILE A 113 -0.08 -17.36 -37.50
N VAL A 114 -0.46 -18.44 -36.83
CA VAL A 114 -0.27 -18.59 -35.36
C VAL A 114 1.22 -18.65 -35.01
N SER A 115 2.01 -19.44 -35.73
CA SER A 115 3.46 -19.52 -35.51
C SER A 115 4.18 -18.20 -35.82
N GLY A 116 3.77 -17.48 -36.86
CA GLY A 116 4.27 -16.15 -37.17
C GLY A 116 3.92 -15.12 -36.08
N ALA A 117 2.70 -15.18 -35.54
CA ALA A 117 2.29 -14.35 -34.42
C ALA A 117 3.12 -14.64 -33.16
N ALA A 118 3.28 -15.92 -32.77
CA ALA A 118 4.12 -16.32 -31.63
C ALA A 118 5.57 -15.83 -31.78
N ARG A 119 6.15 -15.97 -32.98
CA ARG A 119 7.51 -15.50 -33.28
C ARG A 119 7.64 -13.99 -33.09
N ILE A 120 6.69 -13.20 -33.60
CA ILE A 120 6.71 -11.73 -33.48
C ILE A 120 6.53 -11.30 -32.03
N LEU A 121 5.63 -11.94 -31.28
CA LEU A 121 5.46 -11.68 -29.85
C LEU A 121 6.75 -11.90 -29.07
N LYS A 122 7.51 -12.96 -29.40
CA LYS A 122 8.80 -13.23 -28.78
C LYS A 122 9.90 -12.25 -29.18
N LEU A 123 10.04 -11.95 -30.47
CA LEU A 123 11.15 -11.14 -30.99
C LEU A 123 10.95 -9.64 -30.78
N ASP A 124 9.75 -9.14 -31.03
CA ASP A 124 9.47 -7.71 -31.08
C ASP A 124 8.95 -7.21 -29.72
N TYR A 125 8.14 -8.02 -29.05
CA TYR A 125 7.51 -7.65 -27.77
C TYR A 125 8.18 -8.30 -26.56
N GLY A 126 9.11 -9.23 -26.75
CA GLY A 126 9.80 -9.92 -25.66
C GLY A 126 8.88 -10.78 -24.79
N VAL A 127 7.75 -11.23 -25.36
CA VAL A 127 6.75 -12.06 -24.71
C VAL A 127 7.04 -13.52 -25.04
N ASP A 128 7.39 -14.31 -24.03
CA ASP A 128 7.61 -15.74 -24.21
C ASP A 128 6.27 -16.48 -24.22
N ILE A 129 5.79 -16.76 -25.42
CA ILE A 129 4.50 -17.41 -25.69
C ILE A 129 4.68 -18.49 -26.75
N ASP A 130 3.98 -19.60 -26.58
CA ASP A 130 3.99 -20.71 -27.53
C ASP A 130 2.83 -20.59 -28.55
N VAL A 131 2.86 -21.49 -29.54
CA VAL A 131 1.87 -21.53 -30.62
C VAL A 131 0.48 -21.91 -30.09
N GLU A 132 0.41 -22.81 -29.11
CA GLU A 132 -0.84 -23.31 -28.53
C GLU A 132 -1.58 -22.21 -27.76
N GLN A 133 -0.85 -21.39 -27.01
CA GLN A 133 -1.36 -20.24 -26.29
C GLN A 133 -1.91 -19.17 -27.25
N VAL A 134 -1.19 -18.89 -28.35
CA VAL A 134 -1.70 -17.95 -29.38
C VAL A 134 -2.97 -18.51 -30.03
N GLN A 135 -3.01 -19.81 -30.32
CA GLN A 135 -4.20 -20.46 -30.86
C GLN A 135 -5.38 -20.37 -29.88
N GLY A 136 -5.16 -20.62 -28.58
CA GLY A 136 -6.19 -20.49 -27.56
C GLY A 136 -6.73 -19.06 -27.43
N ILE A 137 -5.88 -18.04 -27.59
CA ILE A 137 -6.32 -16.63 -27.64
C ILE A 137 -7.23 -16.40 -28.85
N PHE A 138 -6.88 -16.95 -30.02
CA PHE A 138 -7.67 -16.80 -31.23
C PHE A 138 -9.03 -17.50 -31.12
N GLU A 139 -9.06 -18.73 -30.61
CA GLU A 139 -10.29 -19.48 -30.39
C GLU A 139 -11.22 -18.76 -29.40
N LYS A 140 -10.67 -18.25 -28.29
CA LYS A 140 -11.43 -17.44 -27.32
C LYS A 140 -11.98 -16.15 -27.94
N ALA A 141 -11.17 -15.47 -28.75
CA ALA A 141 -11.59 -14.24 -29.43
C ALA A 141 -12.68 -14.51 -30.48
N MET A 142 -12.64 -15.66 -31.16
CA MET A 142 -13.72 -16.09 -32.06
C MET A 142 -15.05 -16.26 -31.34
N SER A 143 -15.05 -16.86 -30.15
CA SER A 143 -16.25 -16.98 -29.31
C SER A 143 -16.78 -15.62 -28.81
N ASN A 144 -15.92 -14.60 -28.76
CA ASN A 144 -16.22 -13.28 -28.19
C ASN A 144 -16.29 -12.15 -29.22
N GLY A 145 -16.75 -12.44 -30.44
CA GLY A 145 -17.01 -11.42 -31.47
C GLY A 145 -15.82 -11.11 -32.39
N SER A 146 -14.85 -12.02 -32.50
CA SER A 146 -13.69 -11.94 -33.40
C SER A 146 -12.75 -10.76 -33.14
N VAL A 147 -12.65 -10.35 -31.87
CA VAL A 147 -11.73 -9.30 -31.41
C VAL A 147 -10.98 -9.80 -30.18
N VAL A 148 -9.65 -9.66 -30.19
CA VAL A 148 -8.82 -9.97 -29.02
C VAL A 148 -8.90 -8.78 -28.07
N LYS A 149 -9.33 -9.01 -26.83
CA LYS A 149 -9.47 -7.94 -25.84
C LYS A 149 -8.16 -7.72 -25.07
N ILE A 150 -8.04 -6.57 -24.42
CA ILE A 150 -6.87 -6.23 -23.60
C ILE A 150 -6.70 -7.25 -22.47
N GLU A 151 -7.80 -7.68 -21.85
CA GLU A 151 -7.80 -8.66 -20.77
C GLU A 151 -7.26 -10.02 -21.22
N ASP A 152 -7.44 -10.38 -22.51
CA ASP A 152 -6.96 -11.63 -23.08
C ASP A 152 -5.44 -11.66 -23.27
N VAL A 153 -4.78 -10.50 -23.25
CA VAL A 153 -3.32 -10.39 -23.44
C VAL A 153 -2.60 -9.80 -22.23
N LYS A 154 -3.34 -9.18 -21.32
CA LYS A 154 -2.79 -8.53 -20.12
C LYS A 154 -1.96 -9.50 -19.28
N HIS A 155 -2.44 -10.73 -19.10
CA HIS A 155 -1.76 -11.75 -18.33
C HIS A 155 -0.39 -12.16 -18.92
N LEU A 156 -0.18 -11.98 -20.24
CA LEU A 156 1.11 -12.25 -20.90
C LEU A 156 2.17 -11.18 -20.57
N LEU A 157 1.72 -10.01 -20.13
CA LEU A 157 2.57 -8.89 -19.70
C LEU A 157 2.80 -8.88 -18.19
N GLU A 158 2.08 -9.73 -17.45
CA GLU A 158 2.20 -9.88 -16.01
C GLU A 158 3.18 -11.03 -15.70
N GLY A 159 4.31 -10.72 -15.05
CA GLY A 159 5.25 -11.74 -14.54
C GLY A 159 6.45 -12.05 -15.46
N LYS A 160 6.96 -13.29 -15.37
CA LYS A 160 8.25 -13.71 -15.97
C LYS A 160 8.25 -13.82 -17.49
N GLN A 161 7.07 -13.76 -18.12
CA GLN A 161 6.88 -13.94 -19.56
C GLN A 161 7.27 -12.69 -20.37
N TRP A 162 7.17 -11.50 -19.77
CA TRP A 162 7.55 -10.25 -20.43
C TRP A 162 8.93 -9.79 -19.96
N ARG A 163 9.94 -10.01 -20.80
CA ARG A 163 11.24 -9.36 -20.62
C ARG A 163 11.15 -8.01 -21.30
N ARG A 164 10.87 -6.96 -20.51
CA ARG A 164 11.00 -5.57 -20.97
C ARG A 164 12.38 -5.44 -21.62
N LYS A 165 12.44 -5.22 -22.95
CA LYS A 165 13.69 -4.77 -23.58
C LYS A 165 13.99 -3.42 -22.95
N GLN A 166 14.89 -3.39 -21.96
CA GLN A 166 15.47 -2.15 -21.49
C GLN A 166 16.19 -1.56 -22.71
N SER A 167 15.64 -0.47 -23.26
CA SER A 167 16.37 0.41 -24.16
C SER A 167 17.31 1.28 -23.35
#